data_AF-A0A822YVT7-F1
#
_entry.id   AF-A0A822YVT7-F1
#
_cell.length_a   1.000
_cell.length_b   1.000
_cell.length_c   1.000
_cell.angle_alpha   90.00
_cell.angle_beta   90.00
_cell.angle_gamma   90.00
#
_symmetry.space_group_name_H-M   'P 1'
#
loop_
_entity.id
_entity.type
_entity.pdbx_description
1 polymer ?
#
loop_
_entity_poly.entity_id
_entity_poly.type
_entity_poly.pdbx_seq_one_letter_code
_entity_poly.pdbx_strand_id
1 'polypeptide(L)'
;MDILLKANQAPSHYYMASRAYSSGLGVVYDNTTAMANLQYKDNYTPSLSLSMPSLPPYNDIEVTTSFTTHFRRLASKEHSIDVPLIVDTHIYTTIFVNTLPYASESCSGPIGSRLSASMNNISFVIPLMNILEAYYRMICGIYTTDFPNDPPYYFNFTTDDLSIDKL
;
A
#
# COMPACT_ATOMS: atom_id res chain seq x y z
N MET A 1 1.48 -12.57 4.24
CA MET A 1 2.80 -13.16 3.98
C MET A 1 2.94 -14.31 4.94
N ASP A 2 3.24 -15.50 4.44
CA ASP A 2 3.39 -16.68 5.28
C ASP A 2 4.88 -16.96 5.42
N ILE A 3 5.33 -17.10 6.67
CA ILE A 3 6.74 -17.24 7.01
C ILE A 3 6.86 -18.44 7.93
N LEU A 4 7.76 -19.37 7.59
CA LEU A 4 8.09 -20.49 8.46
C LEU A 4 9.22 -20.08 9.39
N LEU A 5 8.93 -20.07 10.69
CA LEU A 5 9.94 -19.90 11.72
C LEU A 5 10.43 -21.27 12.20
N LYS A 6 11.74 -21.52 12.13
CA LYS A 6 12.37 -22.67 12.78
C LYS A 6 12.87 -22.26 14.16
N ALA A 7 12.21 -22.74 15.21
CA ALA A 7 12.60 -22.49 16.61
C ALA A 7 13.78 -23.39 17.03
N ASN A 8 15.00 -23.04 16.57
CA ASN A 8 16.23 -23.79 16.82
C ASN A 8 17.26 -23.04 17.68
N GLN A 9 16.85 -21.96 18.34
CA GLN A 9 17.69 -21.21 19.27
C GLN A 9 17.61 -21.85 20.67
N ALA A 10 18.51 -21.45 21.58
CA ALA A 10 18.45 -21.91 22.97
C ALA A 10 17.07 -21.55 23.59
N PRO A 11 16.41 -22.46 24.33
CA PRO A 11 15.11 -22.16 24.94
C PRO A 11 15.17 -20.90 25.81
N SER A 12 14.42 -19.87 25.40
CA SER A 12 14.37 -18.55 26.04
C SER A 12 13.14 -17.76 25.55
N HIS A 13 13.08 -16.47 25.88
CA HIS A 13 12.14 -15.52 25.28
C HIS A 13 12.83 -14.68 24.19
N TYR A 14 12.09 -14.37 23.14
CA TYR A 14 12.56 -13.61 21.97
C TYR A 14 11.53 -12.54 21.59
N TYR A 15 11.99 -11.35 21.20
CA TYR A 15 11.09 -10.34 20.66
C TYR A 15 10.86 -10.56 19.17
N MET A 16 9.58 -10.48 18.78
CA MET A 16 9.18 -10.14 17.42
C MET A 16 8.81 -8.66 17.41
N ALA A 17 9.27 -7.93 16.41
CA ALA A 17 9.00 -6.50 16.31
C ALA A 17 8.61 -6.09 14.90
N SER A 18 7.79 -5.05 14.80
CA SER A 18 7.40 -4.43 13.53
C SER A 18 7.27 -2.93 13.69
N ARG A 19 7.69 -2.18 12.67
CA ARG A 19 7.54 -0.73 12.56
C ARG A 19 7.06 -0.38 11.16
N ALA A 20 6.32 0.72 11.02
CA ALA A 20 5.89 1.23 9.72
C ALA A 20 7.09 1.63 8.84
N TYR A 21 6.98 1.35 7.54
CA TYR A 21 7.79 1.99 6.52
C TYR A 21 7.06 3.25 6.03
N SER A 22 7.76 4.39 5.95
CA SER A 22 7.21 5.66 5.48
C SER A 22 8.31 6.51 4.83
N SER A 23 8.15 6.82 3.55
CA SER A 23 9.05 7.69 2.78
C SER A 23 8.39 9.01 2.36
N GLY A 24 7.14 9.25 2.77
CA GLY A 24 6.40 10.46 2.43
C GLY A 24 6.96 11.69 3.16
N LEU A 25 7.41 12.69 2.41
CA LEU A 25 7.91 13.95 2.98
C LEU A 25 6.75 14.75 3.59
N GLY A 26 6.93 15.21 4.84
CA GLY A 26 5.93 16.05 5.53
C GLY A 26 4.63 15.34 5.91
N VAL A 27 4.55 14.02 5.73
CA VAL A 27 3.38 13.23 6.11
C VAL A 27 3.60 12.64 7.52
N VAL A 28 2.71 13.01 8.44
CA VAL A 28 2.72 12.44 9.80
C VAL A 28 2.24 10.99 9.74
N TYR A 29 2.93 10.10 10.45
CA TYR A 29 2.58 8.70 10.60
C TYR A 29 2.88 8.23 12.03
N ASP A 30 2.31 7.09 12.42
CA ASP A 30 2.65 6.46 13.70
C ASP A 30 4.04 5.82 13.61
N ASN A 31 5.01 6.41 14.31
CA ASN A 31 6.40 5.98 14.31
C ASN A 31 6.75 5.02 15.46
N THR A 32 5.74 4.50 16.17
CA THR A 32 5.95 3.53 17.25
C THR A 32 6.36 2.16 16.71
N THR A 33 6.96 1.35 17.59
CA THR A 33 7.34 -0.04 17.27
C THR A 33 6.42 -0.98 18.03
N ALA A 34 5.69 -1.82 17.30
CA ALA A 34 4.90 -2.89 17.88
C ALA A 34 5.81 -4.08 18.20
N MET A 35 5.56 -4.72 19.35
CA MET A 35 6.36 -5.83 19.86
C MET A 35 5.48 -6.98 20.33
N ALA A 36 5.97 -8.19 20.14
CA ALA A 36 5.38 -9.41 20.69
C ALA A 36 6.48 -10.29 21.29
N ASN A 37 6.11 -11.09 22.29
CA ASN A 37 7.01 -12.02 22.94
C ASN A 37 6.79 -13.44 22.41
N LEU A 38 7.84 -14.00 21.79
CA LEU A 38 7.92 -15.39 21.39
C LEU A 38 8.63 -16.18 22.49
N GLN A 39 7.91 -17.10 23.12
CA GLN A 39 8.41 -17.87 24.26
C GLN A 39 8.46 -19.35 23.92
N TYR A 40 9.58 -20.01 24.26
CA TYR A 40 9.60 -21.47 24.30
C TYR A 40 8.71 -21.95 25.45
N LYS A 41 8.05 -23.09 25.29
CA LYS A 41 7.06 -23.57 26.28
C LYS A 41 7.68 -24.41 27.40
N ASP A 42 8.85 -24.99 27.17
CA ASP A 42 9.45 -25.98 28.07
C ASP A 42 9.95 -25.36 29.39
N ASN A 43 10.35 -26.20 30.34
CA ASN A 43 10.93 -25.73 31.60
C ASN A 43 12.41 -25.39 31.38
N TYR A 44 12.73 -24.09 31.33
CA TYR A 44 14.10 -23.57 31.21
C TYR A 44 14.27 -22.37 32.12
N THR A 45 15.53 -22.07 32.46
CA THR A 45 15.88 -20.79 33.09
C THR A 45 16.04 -19.76 31.97
N PRO A 46 15.15 -18.75 31.84
CA PRO A 46 15.24 -17.78 30.77
C PRO A 46 16.54 -16.99 30.87
N SER A 47 17.14 -16.67 29.73
CA SER A 47 18.21 -15.67 29.71
C SER A 47 17.66 -14.33 30.19
N LEU A 48 18.42 -13.63 31.04
CA LEU A 48 18.08 -12.29 31.51
C LEU A 48 18.20 -11.23 30.41
N SER A 49 18.96 -11.51 29.35
CA SER A 49 19.15 -10.60 28.23
C SER A 49 18.18 -10.93 27.08
N LEU A 50 17.14 -10.10 26.93
CA LEU A 50 16.35 -10.06 25.70
C LEU A 50 16.96 -9.01 24.77
N SER A 51 17.34 -9.45 23.57
CA SER A 51 17.84 -8.55 22.53
C SER A 51 16.71 -8.16 21.59
N MET A 52 16.61 -6.87 21.30
CA MET A 52 15.67 -6.37 20.30
C MET A 52 16.17 -6.73 18.91
N PRO A 53 15.33 -7.28 18.01
CA PRO A 53 15.73 -7.46 16.62
C PRO A 53 16.07 -6.11 15.97
N SER A 54 17.10 -6.12 15.12
CA SER A 54 17.43 -4.95 14.32
C SER A 54 16.36 -4.76 13.25
N LEU A 55 15.72 -3.58 13.24
CA LEU A 55 14.78 -3.19 12.19
C LEU A 55 15.46 -2.16 11.27
N PRO A 56 15.30 -2.29 9.93
CA PRO A 56 15.77 -1.27 8.99
C PRO A 56 15.21 0.11 9.33
N PRO A 57 15.91 1.22 9.01
CA PRO A 57 15.34 2.56 9.09
C PRO A 57 13.96 2.65 8.44
N TYR A 58 13.05 3.45 9.01
CA TYR A 58 11.65 3.51 8.56
C TYR A 58 11.50 4.00 7.11
N ASN A 59 12.50 4.70 6.58
CA ASN A 59 12.52 5.26 5.23
C ASN A 59 13.56 4.59 4.33
N ASP A 60 14.00 3.37 4.68
CA ASP A 60 14.99 2.63 3.89
C ASP A 60 14.36 2.05 2.61
N ILE A 61 14.49 2.82 1.53
CA ILE A 61 13.95 2.46 0.20
C ILE A 61 14.70 1.25 -0.37
N GLU A 62 16.01 1.15 -0.14
CA GLU A 62 16.84 0.08 -0.70
C GLU A 62 16.47 -1.28 -0.12
N VAL A 63 16.34 -1.37 1.21
CA VAL A 63 15.91 -2.60 1.88
C VAL A 63 14.49 -2.98 1.47
N THR A 64 13.58 -2.01 1.39
CA THR A 64 12.19 -2.25 0.99
C THR A 64 12.10 -2.76 -0.44
N THR A 65 12.83 -2.13 -1.37
CA THR A 65 12.90 -2.52 -2.79
C THR A 65 13.53 -3.90 -2.94
N SER A 66 14.65 -4.14 -2.25
CA SER A 66 15.29 -5.46 -2.25
C SER A 66 14.32 -6.53 -1.79
N PHE A 67 13.64 -6.36 -0.65
CA PHE A 67 12.68 -7.33 -0.15
C PHE A 67 11.53 -7.61 -1.14
N THR A 68 10.91 -6.58 -1.72
CA THR A 68 9.75 -6.76 -2.62
C THR A 68 10.11 -7.44 -3.94
N THR A 69 11.33 -7.24 -4.46
CA THR A 69 11.79 -7.89 -5.70
C THR A 69 11.99 -9.41 -5.58
N HIS A 70 12.03 -9.95 -4.36
CA HIS A 70 12.12 -11.39 -4.13
C HIS A 70 10.78 -12.12 -4.30
N PHE A 71 9.65 -11.41 -4.38
CA PHE A 71 8.35 -12.05 -4.55
C PHE A 71 8.24 -12.71 -5.92
N ARG A 72 8.13 -14.04 -5.90
CA ARG A 72 7.94 -14.89 -7.07
C ARG A 72 6.92 -15.97 -6.72
N ARG A 73 6.06 -16.32 -7.67
CA ARG A 73 5.12 -17.42 -7.49
C ARG A 73 5.88 -18.75 -7.48
N LEU A 74 5.45 -19.68 -6.64
CA LEU A 74 5.96 -21.05 -6.64
C LEU A 74 5.50 -21.75 -7.94
N ALA A 75 6.41 -21.86 -8.90
CA ALA A 75 6.18 -22.51 -10.19
C ALA A 75 6.69 -23.95 -10.13
N SER A 76 5.78 -24.92 -10.07
CA SER A 76 6.13 -26.35 -10.05
C SER A 76 5.05 -27.18 -10.74
N LYS A 77 5.28 -28.49 -10.87
CA LYS A 77 4.28 -29.40 -11.45
C LYS A 77 3.01 -29.47 -10.58
N GLU A 78 3.17 -29.45 -9.25
CA GLU A 78 2.07 -29.44 -8.29
C GLU A 78 1.41 -28.04 -8.17
N HIS A 79 2.13 -26.98 -8.52
CA HIS A 79 1.67 -25.59 -8.46
C HIS A 79 1.81 -24.94 -9.84
N SER A 80 0.96 -25.36 -10.78
CA SER A 80 0.99 -24.86 -12.16
C SER A 80 0.67 -23.35 -12.21
N ILE A 81 1.29 -22.68 -13.17
CA ILE A 81 1.09 -21.26 -13.44
C ILE A 81 0.73 -21.11 -14.92
N ASP A 82 -0.25 -20.27 -15.18
CA ASP A 82 -0.62 -19.81 -16.51
C ASP A 82 -0.49 -18.28 -16.52
N VAL A 83 0.59 -17.78 -17.11
CA VAL A 83 0.83 -16.33 -17.26
C VAL A 83 0.37 -15.93 -18.66
N PRO A 84 -0.59 -15.00 -18.79
CA PRO A 84 -1.01 -14.52 -20.11
C PRO A 84 0.18 -13.96 -20.89
N LEU A 85 0.46 -14.55 -22.06
CA LEU A 85 1.56 -14.14 -22.94
C LEU A 85 1.12 -13.13 -24.01
N ILE A 86 -0.19 -13.06 -24.26
CA ILE A 86 -0.79 -12.14 -25.22
C ILE A 86 -1.60 -11.13 -24.43
N VAL A 87 -1.31 -9.84 -24.65
CA VAL A 87 -1.99 -8.73 -23.97
C VAL A 87 -2.93 -8.07 -24.97
N ASP A 88 -4.24 -8.18 -24.72
CA ASP A 88 -5.28 -7.60 -25.59
C ASP A 88 -5.50 -6.10 -25.32
N THR A 89 -5.40 -5.70 -24.06
CA THR A 89 -5.65 -4.32 -23.61
C THR A 89 -4.55 -3.85 -22.68
N HIS A 90 -3.98 -2.69 -22.99
CA HIS A 90 -3.02 -2.00 -22.13
C HIS A 90 -3.76 -0.90 -21.37
N ILE A 91 -3.53 -0.83 -20.05
CA ILE A 91 -4.08 0.21 -19.19
C ILE A 91 -2.90 0.87 -18.48
N TYR A 92 -2.74 2.18 -18.70
CA TYR A 92 -1.82 3.04 -17.98
C TYR A 92 -2.62 3.84 -16.94
N THR A 93 -2.43 3.51 -15.67
CA THR A 93 -3.12 4.18 -14.57
C THR A 93 -2.15 5.07 -13.80
N THR A 94 -2.40 6.38 -13.80
CA THR A 94 -1.75 7.29 -12.85
C THR A 94 -2.50 7.27 -11.52
N ILE A 95 -1.78 7.32 -10.41
CA ILE A 95 -2.34 7.35 -9.06
C ILE A 95 -1.81 8.59 -8.36
N PHE A 96 -2.71 9.47 -7.91
CA PHE A 96 -2.34 10.73 -7.27
C PHE A 96 -3.15 10.98 -6.00
N VAL A 97 -2.51 11.59 -5.01
CA VAL A 97 -3.18 12.33 -3.95
C VAL A 97 -3.42 13.73 -4.47
N ASN A 98 -4.64 14.21 -4.36
CA ASN A 98 -5.08 15.49 -4.91
C ASN A 98 -5.73 16.36 -3.82
N THR A 99 -6.08 17.57 -4.22
CA THR A 99 -6.94 18.46 -3.45
C THR A 99 -8.14 18.88 -4.28
N LEU A 100 -9.26 19.11 -3.61
CA LEU A 100 -10.47 19.67 -4.20
C LEU A 100 -10.75 21.03 -3.55
N PRO A 101 -11.18 22.04 -4.33
CA PRO A 101 -11.60 23.31 -3.77
C PRO A 101 -12.79 23.10 -2.83
N TYR A 102 -12.83 23.84 -1.73
CA TYR A 102 -13.94 23.81 -0.79
C TYR A 102 -14.53 25.20 -0.61
N ALA A 103 -15.86 25.30 -0.65
CA ALA A 103 -16.54 26.56 -0.93
C ALA A 103 -17.00 27.35 0.31
N SER A 104 -17.03 26.77 1.52
CA SER A 104 -17.76 27.43 2.62
C SER A 104 -17.20 27.31 4.04
N GLU A 105 -16.25 26.42 4.32
CA GLU A 105 -15.59 26.33 5.64
C GLU A 105 -14.13 25.86 5.47
N SER A 106 -13.23 26.26 6.37
CA SER A 106 -11.81 25.89 6.28
C SER A 106 -11.62 24.38 6.48
N CYS A 107 -11.20 23.67 5.44
CA CYS A 107 -10.75 22.28 5.56
C CYS A 107 -9.30 22.23 6.09
N SER A 108 -8.92 21.11 6.71
CA SER A 108 -7.56 20.90 7.23
C SER A 108 -6.54 20.43 6.18
N GLY A 109 -6.92 20.37 4.91
CA GLY A 109 -6.01 20.02 3.83
C GLY A 109 -5.07 21.17 3.44
N PRO A 110 -4.11 20.90 2.54
CA PRO A 110 -3.18 21.92 2.05
C PRO A 110 -3.93 23.14 1.52
N ILE A 111 -3.52 24.36 1.92
CA ILE A 111 -4.12 25.62 1.44
C ILE A 111 -5.64 25.68 1.69
N GLY A 112 -6.14 25.06 2.78
CA GLY A 112 -7.56 25.07 3.14
C GLY A 112 -8.47 24.22 2.24
N SER A 113 -7.87 23.36 1.41
CA SER A 113 -8.58 22.46 0.49
C SER A 113 -9.02 21.16 1.16
N ARG A 114 -9.86 20.38 0.45
CA ARG A 114 -10.22 19.02 0.84
C ARG A 114 -9.29 18.02 0.18
N LEU A 115 -8.68 17.12 0.96
CA LEU A 115 -7.88 16.02 0.40
C LEU A 115 -8.75 15.06 -0.42
N SER A 116 -8.20 14.59 -1.53
CA SER A 116 -8.80 13.59 -2.41
C SER A 116 -7.72 12.67 -2.98
N ALA A 117 -8.12 11.65 -3.73
CA ALA A 117 -7.22 10.80 -4.50
C ALA A 117 -7.87 10.43 -5.83
N SER A 118 -7.08 10.20 -6.87
CA SER A 118 -7.58 9.89 -8.20
C SER A 118 -6.79 8.79 -8.88
N MET A 119 -7.46 8.10 -9.81
CA MET A 119 -6.86 7.26 -10.83
C MET A 119 -7.17 7.87 -12.19
N ASN A 120 -6.16 8.12 -13.03
CA ASN A 120 -6.32 8.81 -14.32
C ASN A 120 -7.12 10.13 -14.20
N ASN A 121 -6.85 10.89 -13.13
CA ASN A 121 -7.55 12.13 -12.78
C ASN A 121 -9.06 12.01 -12.51
N ILE A 122 -9.54 10.81 -12.19
CA ILE A 122 -10.93 10.56 -11.75
C ILE A 122 -10.91 10.19 -10.27
N SER A 123 -11.56 11.00 -9.45
CA SER A 123 -11.80 10.72 -8.03
C SER A 123 -13.09 9.91 -7.88
N PHE A 124 -12.98 8.65 -7.45
CA PHE A 124 -14.14 7.78 -7.28
C PHE A 124 -15.06 8.26 -6.15
N VAL A 125 -16.34 8.43 -6.46
CA VAL A 125 -17.39 8.77 -5.48
C VAL A 125 -18.27 7.55 -5.30
N ILE A 126 -18.42 7.10 -4.05
CA ILE A 126 -19.25 5.93 -3.72
C ILE A 126 -20.72 6.26 -4.09
N PRO A 127 -21.35 5.49 -5.01
CA PRO A 127 -22.74 5.71 -5.37
C PRO A 127 -23.69 5.30 -4.24
N LEU A 128 -24.92 5.83 -4.27
CA LEU A 128 -25.98 5.47 -3.29
C LEU A 128 -26.47 4.03 -3.45
N MET A 129 -26.27 3.43 -4.63
CA MET A 129 -26.64 2.05 -4.95
C MET A 129 -25.39 1.28 -5.36
N ASN A 130 -25.32 0.00 -4.99
CA ASN A 130 -24.21 -0.87 -5.36
C ASN A 130 -24.10 -0.99 -6.90
N ILE A 131 -22.88 -0.83 -7.43
CA ILE A 131 -22.58 -0.97 -8.86
C ILE A 131 -23.02 -2.34 -9.41
N LEU A 132 -22.79 -3.43 -8.67
CA LEU A 132 -23.19 -4.78 -9.06
C LEU A 132 -24.72 -4.92 -9.18
N GLU A 133 -25.46 -4.31 -8.25
CA GLU A 133 -26.93 -4.31 -8.30
C GLU A 133 -27.43 -3.49 -9.49
N ALA A 134 -26.89 -2.28 -9.68
CA ALA A 134 -27.24 -1.41 -10.79
C ALA A 134 -26.94 -2.08 -12.14
N TYR A 135 -25.80 -2.76 -12.26
CA TYR A 135 -25.43 -3.55 -13.45
C TYR A 135 -26.44 -4.66 -13.72
N TYR A 136 -26.73 -5.50 -12.72
CA TYR A 136 -27.60 -6.66 -12.92
C TYR A 136 -29.06 -6.28 -13.21
N ARG A 137 -29.53 -5.18 -12.61
CA ARG A 137 -30.88 -4.64 -12.82
C ARG A 137 -30.97 -3.63 -13.97
N MET A 138 -29.88 -3.38 -14.68
CA MET A 138 -29.79 -2.43 -15.80
C MET A 138 -30.26 -1.01 -15.41
N ILE A 139 -29.93 -0.57 -14.20
CA ILE A 139 -30.32 0.76 -13.69
C ILE A 139 -29.33 1.80 -14.20
N CYS A 140 -29.84 2.75 -14.98
CA CYS A 140 -29.05 3.83 -15.58
C CYS A 140 -28.72 4.94 -14.56
N GLY A 141 -27.60 5.64 -14.78
CA GLY A 141 -27.23 6.84 -14.02
C GLY A 141 -26.51 6.58 -12.69
N ILE A 142 -26.19 5.32 -12.36
CA ILE A 142 -25.47 4.95 -11.13
C ILE A 142 -23.94 4.97 -11.32
N TYR A 143 -23.48 4.52 -12.49
CA TYR A 143 -22.07 4.48 -12.86
C TYR A 143 -21.93 4.69 -14.37
N THR A 144 -20.72 5.03 -14.81
CA THR A 144 -20.35 5.10 -16.22
C THR A 144 -19.39 3.96 -16.55
N THR A 145 -19.25 3.63 -17.85
CA THR A 145 -18.43 2.50 -18.33
C THR A 145 -17.21 2.97 -19.12
N ASP A 146 -16.84 4.24 -18.96
CA ASP A 146 -15.87 4.99 -19.75
C ASP A 146 -14.60 5.36 -18.96
N PHE A 147 -14.26 4.58 -17.93
CA PHE A 147 -12.98 4.76 -17.24
C PHE A 147 -11.83 4.63 -18.25
N PRO A 148 -10.93 5.63 -18.36
CA PRO A 148 -9.99 5.69 -19.47
C PRO A 148 -8.84 4.71 -19.26
N ASN A 149 -8.39 4.12 -20.36
CA ASN A 149 -7.19 3.26 -20.37
C ASN A 149 -5.91 4.05 -20.13
N ASP A 150 -5.90 5.37 -20.37
CA ASP A 150 -4.73 6.23 -20.26
C ASP A 150 -5.07 7.50 -19.44
N PRO A 151 -4.07 8.16 -18.83
CA PRO A 151 -4.29 9.43 -18.17
C PRO A 151 -4.68 10.50 -19.20
N PRO A 152 -5.52 11.48 -18.82
CA PRO A 152 -5.96 12.53 -19.75
C PRO A 152 -4.81 13.42 -20.23
N TYR A 153 -3.71 13.51 -19.45
CA TYR A 153 -2.53 14.30 -19.76
C TYR A 153 -1.24 13.56 -19.35
N TYR A 154 -0.20 13.67 -20.17
CA TYR A 154 1.13 13.16 -19.87
C TYR A 154 2.04 14.29 -19.42
N PHE A 155 2.74 14.05 -18.32
CA PHE A 155 3.78 14.91 -17.78
C PHE A 155 4.83 14.03 -17.08
N ASN A 156 5.87 14.65 -16.51
CA ASN A 156 6.81 13.89 -15.68
C ASN A 156 6.13 13.51 -14.35
N PHE A 157 5.49 12.34 -14.31
CA PHE A 157 4.64 11.90 -13.20
C PHE A 157 5.38 11.76 -11.86
N THR A 158 6.70 11.56 -11.88
CA THR A 158 7.52 11.27 -10.70
C THR A 158 8.58 12.35 -10.44
N THR A 159 8.35 13.58 -10.92
CA THR A 159 9.23 14.71 -10.62
C THR A 159 9.16 15.09 -9.14
N ASP A 160 10.28 15.54 -8.56
CA ASP A 160 10.34 16.05 -7.19
C ASP A 160 9.66 17.44 -7.05
N ASP A 161 9.47 18.15 -8.16
CA ASP A 161 8.82 19.47 -8.23
C ASP A 161 7.37 19.35 -8.72
N LEU A 162 6.47 19.06 -7.78
CA LEU A 162 5.02 19.10 -8.00
C LEU A 162 4.51 20.52 -7.73
N SER A 163 4.87 21.47 -8.59
CA SER A 163 4.19 22.76 -8.62
C SER A 163 2.70 22.53 -8.88
N ILE A 164 1.86 22.92 -7.92
CA ILE A 164 0.39 22.71 -7.91
C ILE A 164 -0.26 23.30 -9.18
N ASP A 165 0.40 24.25 -9.84
CA ASP A 165 -0.08 24.92 -11.06
C ASP A 165 0.06 24.08 -12.34
N LYS A 166 0.58 22.86 -12.28
CA LYS A 166 0.81 21.98 -13.44
C LYS A 166 0.02 20.66 -13.43
N LEU A 167 -0.88 20.48 -12.47
CA LEU A 167 -1.77 19.31 -12.35
C LEU A 167 -3.23 19.68 -12.64
#